data_AF-A0A0V0R724-F1
#
_entry.id   AF-A0A0V0R724-F1
#
_cell.length_a   1.000
_cell.length_b   1.000
_cell.length_c   1.000
_cell.angle_alpha   90.00
_cell.angle_beta   90.00
_cell.angle_gamma   90.00
#
_symmetry.space_group_name_H-M   'P 1'
#
loop_
_entity.id
_entity.type
_entity.pdbx_description
1 polymer ?
#
loop_
_entity_poly.entity_id
_entity_poly.type
_entity_poly.pdbx_seq_one_letter_code
_entity_poly.pdbx_strand_id
1 'polypeptide(L)'
;MFINLQIRIGCILTCIKMKECCYGGIITENQDLKLIENMLKNSLNSNLFRHTFQIDPLNVYKVPQYSKDKFWNYHIECFNKYPVYDPPLIFGLHQNAEIKVSIEDNTRFLSQN
;
A
#
# COMPACT_ATOMS: atom_id res chain seq x y z
N MET A 1 9.74 -17.17 -21.13
CA MET A 1 9.72 -17.95 -19.86
C MET A 1 10.66 -17.38 -18.80
N PHE A 2 11.92 -17.08 -19.13
CA PHE A 2 12.93 -16.60 -18.18
C PHE A 2 12.63 -15.25 -17.50
N ILE A 3 12.08 -14.27 -18.23
CA ILE A 3 11.78 -12.93 -17.68
C ILE A 3 10.74 -13.00 -16.54
N ASN A 4 9.66 -13.78 -16.73
CA ASN A 4 8.63 -13.95 -15.71
C ASN A 4 9.17 -14.63 -14.44
N LEU A 5 10.12 -15.56 -14.61
CA LEU A 5 10.78 -16.21 -13.49
C LEU A 5 11.67 -15.24 -12.72
N GLN A 6 12.46 -14.42 -13.44
CA GLN A 6 13.30 -13.37 -12.82
C GLN A 6 12.46 -12.34 -12.07
N ILE A 7 11.36 -11.87 -12.66
CA ILE A 7 10.42 -10.94 -12.00
C ILE A 7 9.86 -11.57 -10.73
N ARG A 8 9.40 -12.82 -10.80
CA ARG A 8 8.83 -13.52 -9.64
C ARG A 8 9.84 -13.67 -8.51
N ILE A 9 11.07 -14.07 -8.83
CA ILE A 9 12.16 -14.19 -7.85
C ILE A 9 12.48 -12.81 -7.25
N GLY A 10 12.57 -11.78 -8.10
CA GLY A 10 12.82 -10.40 -7.66
C GLY A 10 11.76 -9.88 -6.68
N CYS A 11 10.48 -10.13 -6.97
CA CYS A 11 9.38 -9.78 -6.05
C CYS A 11 9.52 -10.50 -4.70
N ILE A 12 9.80 -11.80 -4.70
CA ILE A 12 9.96 -12.59 -3.46
C ILE A 12 11.11 -12.05 -2.61
N LEU A 13 12.28 -11.84 -3.22
CA LEU A 13 13.46 -11.32 -2.52
C LEU A 13 13.20 -9.92 -1.96
N THR A 14 12.49 -9.07 -2.71
CA THR A 14 12.13 -7.72 -2.27
C THR A 14 11.17 -7.79 -1.08
N CYS A 15 10.16 -8.67 -1.11
CA CYS A 15 9.25 -8.89 0.01
C CYS A 15 9.99 -9.37 1.27
N ILE A 16 10.91 -10.33 1.14
CA ILE A 16 11.72 -10.82 2.26
C ILE A 16 12.55 -9.68 2.84
N LYS A 17 13.26 -8.93 1.99
CA LYS A 17 14.07 -7.78 2.44
C LYS A 17 13.23 -6.72 3.17
N MET A 18 12.08 -6.35 2.62
CA MET A 18 11.20 -5.36 3.23
C MET A 18 10.65 -5.85 4.57
N LYS A 19 10.22 -7.12 4.64
CA LYS A 19 9.68 -7.72 5.87
C LYS A 19 10.75 -7.87 6.94
N GLU A 20 11.91 -8.45 6.64
CA GLU A 20 12.90 -8.83 7.66
C GLU A 20 13.86 -7.70 8.01
N CYS A 21 14.35 -6.96 7.01
CA CYS A 21 15.41 -5.97 7.21
C CYS A 21 14.88 -4.55 7.40
N CYS A 22 13.78 -4.18 6.73
CA CYS A 22 13.27 -2.80 6.77
C CYS A 22 12.23 -2.62 7.88
N TYR A 23 11.12 -3.36 7.82
CA TYR A 23 9.99 -3.18 8.75
C TYR A 23 10.06 -4.11 9.96
N GLY A 24 10.58 -5.32 9.80
CA GLY A 24 10.52 -6.37 10.83
C GLY A 24 11.31 -6.08 12.09
N GLY A 25 12.34 -5.23 12.03
CA GLY A 25 13.10 -4.83 13.21
C GLY A 25 12.29 -3.98 14.21
N ILE A 26 11.20 -3.37 13.77
CA ILE A 26 10.32 -2.52 14.60
C ILE A 26 9.14 -3.32 15.15
N ILE A 27 8.74 -4.38 14.44
CA ILE A 27 7.50 -5.10 14.72
C ILE A 27 7.79 -6.24 15.67
N THR A 28 7.14 -6.18 16.83
CA THR A 28 7.30 -7.16 17.89
C THR A 28 6.22 -8.24 17.84
N GLU A 29 5.03 -7.92 17.31
CA GLU A 29 3.91 -8.84 17.27
C GLU A 29 3.91 -9.73 16.02
N ASN A 30 3.74 -11.04 16.23
CA ASN A 30 3.68 -12.02 15.14
C ASN A 30 2.49 -11.79 14.18
N GLN A 31 1.40 -11.19 14.67
CA GLN A 31 0.23 -10.90 13.84
C GLN A 31 0.52 -9.75 12.88
N ASP A 32 1.17 -8.70 13.37
CA ASP A 32 1.61 -7.55 12.55
C ASP A 32 2.65 -7.97 11.51
N LEU A 33 3.57 -8.88 11.87
CA LEU A 33 4.52 -9.45 10.90
C LEU A 33 3.80 -10.19 9.76
N LYS A 34 2.73 -10.92 10.06
CA LYS A 34 1.91 -11.60 9.05
C LYS A 34 1.11 -10.60 8.21
N LEU A 35 0.60 -9.54 8.83
CA LEU A 35 -0.13 -8.48 8.14
C LEU A 35 0.77 -7.81 7.11
N ILE A 36 1.98 -7.39 7.49
CA ILE A 36 2.94 -6.78 6.56
C ILE A 36 3.32 -7.75 5.44
N GLU A 37 3.56 -9.01 5.76
CA GLU A 37 3.85 -10.01 4.73
C GLU A 37 2.72 -10.10 3.69
N ASN A 38 1.47 -10.07 4.13
CA ASN A 38 0.30 -10.09 3.25
C ASN A 38 0.21 -8.80 2.41
N MET A 39 0.40 -7.62 3.03
CA MET A 39 0.41 -6.34 2.31
C MET A 39 1.51 -6.28 1.23
N LEU A 40 2.72 -6.76 1.56
CA LEU A 40 3.84 -6.84 0.62
C LEU A 40 3.56 -7.81 -0.52
N LYS A 41 3.00 -8.99 -0.26
CA LYS A 41 2.65 -9.97 -1.30
C LYS A 41 1.58 -9.44 -2.27
N ASN A 42 0.60 -8.70 -1.76
CA ASN A 42 -0.45 -8.11 -2.59
C ASN A 42 0.08 -6.95 -3.46
N SER A 43 1.04 -6.19 -2.95
CA SER A 43 1.59 -5.02 -3.65
C SER A 43 2.76 -5.37 -4.59
N LEU A 44 3.62 -6.31 -4.18
CA LEU A 44 4.85 -6.69 -4.86
C LEU A 44 4.74 -8.14 -5.34
N ASN A 45 4.02 -8.34 -6.45
CA ASN A 45 3.92 -9.63 -7.13
C ASN A 45 4.09 -9.47 -8.64
N SER A 46 4.17 -10.60 -9.34
CA SER A 46 4.39 -10.61 -10.79
C SER A 46 3.26 -9.95 -11.60
N ASN A 47 2.09 -9.72 -11.01
CA ASN A 47 1.01 -9.00 -11.69
C ASN A 47 1.24 -7.49 -11.71
N LEU A 48 2.13 -6.93 -10.89
CA LEU A 48 2.44 -5.49 -10.81
C LEU A 48 2.72 -4.85 -12.17
N PHE A 49 3.35 -5.61 -13.07
CA PHE A 49 3.73 -5.15 -14.41
C PHE A 49 2.63 -5.31 -15.45
N ARG A 50 1.45 -5.83 -15.09
CA ARG A 50 0.31 -5.99 -15.99
C ARG A 50 -0.53 -4.72 -16.01
N HIS A 51 -1.04 -4.35 -17.17
CA HIS A 51 -1.93 -3.18 -17.32
C HIS A 51 -3.23 -3.27 -16.51
N THR A 52 -3.64 -4.50 -16.14
CA THR A 52 -4.84 -4.77 -15.33
C THR A 52 -4.57 -4.76 -13.82
N PHE A 53 -3.33 -4.47 -13.39
CA PHE A 53 -3.01 -4.44 -11.98
C PHE A 53 -3.67 -3.26 -11.28
N GLN A 54 -4.31 -3.54 -10.15
CA GLN A 54 -4.93 -2.54 -9.30
C GLN A 54 -4.15 -2.50 -7.98
N ILE A 55 -3.74 -1.31 -7.56
CA ILE A 55 -3.04 -1.11 -6.29
C ILE A 55 -4.03 -1.21 -5.14
N ASP A 56 -5.20 -0.58 -5.31
CA ASP A 56 -6.26 -0.53 -4.33
C ASP A 56 -7.58 -1.11 -4.87
N PRO A 57 -8.50 -1.55 -3.99
CA PRO A 57 -9.77 -2.14 -4.40
C PRO A 57 -10.71 -1.19 -5.15
N LEU A 58 -10.54 0.13 -4.96
CA LEU A 58 -11.36 1.17 -5.59
C LEU A 58 -10.76 1.68 -6.91
N ASN A 59 -9.55 1.23 -7.25
CA ASN A 59 -8.78 1.65 -8.43
C ASN A 59 -8.57 3.18 -8.50
N VAL A 60 -8.46 3.81 -7.33
CA VAL A 60 -8.15 5.24 -7.19
C VAL A 60 -6.69 5.48 -7.54
N TYR A 61 -5.81 4.60 -7.06
CA TYR A 61 -4.37 4.68 -7.23
C TYR A 61 -3.91 3.76 -8.35
N LYS A 62 -3.23 4.33 -9.34
CA LYS A 62 -2.78 3.60 -10.53
C LYS A 62 -1.27 3.50 -10.56
N VAL A 63 -0.76 2.36 -11.02
CA VAL A 63 0.65 2.24 -11.41
C VAL A 63 0.84 3.05 -12.68
N PRO A 64 1.63 4.13 -12.64
CA PRO A 64 1.82 4.99 -13.79
C PRO A 64 2.63 4.26 -14.89
N GLN A 65 2.20 4.38 -16.15
CA GLN A 65 2.82 3.72 -17.32
C GLN A 65 3.56 4.76 -18.15
N TYR A 66 4.89 4.86 -18.05
CA TYR A 66 5.65 5.89 -18.78
C TYR A 66 7.09 5.47 -19.08
N SER A 67 7.68 6.15 -20.08
CA SER A 67 9.11 6.07 -20.41
C SER A 67 9.94 6.95 -19.46
N LYS A 68 11.22 6.58 -19.27
CA LYS A 68 12.12 7.17 -18.28
C LYS A 68 12.17 8.71 -18.29
N ASP A 69 11.98 9.34 -19.44
CA ASP A 69 12.21 10.77 -19.65
C ASP A 69 11.16 11.68 -19.02
N LYS A 70 9.97 11.14 -18.68
CA LYS A 70 8.87 11.89 -18.03
C LYS A 70 8.48 11.33 -16.66
N PHE A 71 9.31 10.46 -16.09
CA PHE A 71 9.02 9.72 -14.85
C PHE A 71 8.48 10.64 -13.74
N TRP A 72 9.27 11.65 -13.37
CA TRP A 72 9.00 12.47 -12.18
C TRP A 72 7.81 13.40 -12.35
N ASN A 73 7.73 14.11 -13.48
CA ASN A 73 6.64 15.05 -13.72
C ASN A 73 5.29 14.32 -13.77
N TYR A 74 5.24 13.15 -14.40
CA TYR A 74 4.02 12.35 -14.46
C TYR A 74 3.59 11.85 -13.06
N HIS A 75 4.55 11.45 -12.21
CA HIS A 75 4.25 11.09 -10.83
C HIS A 75 3.62 12.24 -10.06
N ILE A 76 4.23 13.43 -10.15
CA ILE A 76 3.73 14.64 -9.48
C ILE A 76 2.31 14.96 -9.95
N GLU A 77 2.05 14.90 -11.26
CA GLU A 77 0.72 15.10 -11.82
C GLU A 77 -0.31 14.07 -11.33
N CYS A 78 0.09 12.79 -11.17
CA CYS A 78 -0.76 11.77 -10.59
C CYS A 78 -1.05 12.07 -9.11
N PHE A 79 -0.03 12.36 -8.31
CA PHE A 79 -0.19 12.65 -6.88
C PHE A 79 -1.06 13.88 -6.63
N ASN A 80 -0.93 14.93 -7.45
CA ASN A 80 -1.75 16.13 -7.36
C ASN A 80 -3.25 15.89 -7.68
N LYS A 81 -3.60 14.78 -8.34
CA LYS A 81 -4.97 14.40 -8.67
C LYS A 81 -5.61 13.47 -7.64
N TYR A 82 -4.81 12.88 -6.75
CA TYR A 82 -5.31 11.95 -5.76
C TYR A 82 -6.08 12.67 -4.64
N PRO A 83 -7.06 12.00 -4.03
CA PRO A 83 -7.84 12.60 -2.96
C PRO A 83 -6.93 12.94 -1.76
N VAL A 84 -7.27 14.02 -1.06
CA VAL A 84 -6.59 14.43 0.17
C VAL A 84 -6.92 13.48 1.33
N TYR A 85 -8.10 12.84 1.28
CA TYR A 85 -8.60 11.92 2.30
C TYR A 85 -8.88 10.56 1.69
N ASP A 86 -8.31 9.53 2.29
CA ASP A 86 -8.46 8.14 1.87
C ASP A 86 -9.56 7.42 2.66
N PRO A 87 -10.51 6.75 2.00
CA PRO A 87 -11.47 5.90 2.71
C PRO A 87 -10.75 4.67 3.31
N PRO A 88 -11.25 4.13 4.44
CA PRO A 88 -10.64 2.97 5.12
C PRO A 88 -10.42 1.75 4.21
N LEU A 89 -11.27 1.58 3.20
CA LEU A 89 -11.23 0.47 2.26
C LEU A 89 -9.91 0.38 1.47
N ILE A 90 -9.25 1.52 1.21
CA ILE A 90 -7.94 1.54 0.53
C ILE A 90 -6.87 0.83 1.36
N PHE A 91 -7.01 0.86 2.69
CA PHE A 91 -6.15 0.15 3.63
C PHE A 91 -6.64 -1.27 3.94
N GLY A 92 -7.67 -1.76 3.24
CA GLY A 92 -8.30 -3.05 3.51
C GLY A 92 -9.19 -3.07 4.76
N LEU A 93 -9.60 -1.90 5.26
CA LEU A 93 -10.44 -1.78 6.45
C LEU A 93 -11.91 -1.55 6.07
N HIS A 94 -12.80 -1.95 6.97
CA HIS A 94 -14.23 -1.65 6.84
C HIS A 94 -14.50 -0.17 7.15
N GLN A 95 -15.55 0.41 6.54
CA GLN A 95 -15.94 1.82 6.75
C GLN A 95 -16.16 2.18 8.23
N ASN A 96 -16.57 1.20 9.05
CA ASN A 96 -16.73 1.36 10.50
C ASN A 96 -15.43 1.79 11.22
N ALA A 97 -14.26 1.58 10.63
CA ALA A 97 -12.99 2.06 11.20
C ALA A 97 -12.97 3.59 11.30
N GLU A 98 -13.50 4.29 10.30
CA GLU A 98 -13.60 5.76 10.29
C GLU A 98 -14.57 6.27 11.35
N ILE A 99 -15.70 5.57 11.55
CA ILE A 99 -16.68 5.90 12.60
C ILE A 99 -16.02 5.79 13.98
N LYS A 100 -15.23 4.74 14.22
CA LYS A 100 -14.54 4.56 15.51
C LYS A 100 -13.57 5.70 15.81
N VAL A 101 -12.75 6.08 14.84
CA VAL A 101 -11.83 7.22 14.98
C VAL A 101 -12.61 8.49 15.31
N SER A 102 -13.70 8.77 14.59
CA SER A 102 -14.55 9.94 14.83
C SER A 102 -15.13 9.99 16.25
N ILE A 103 -15.54 8.84 16.80
CA ILE A 103 -16.04 8.72 18.17
C ILE A 103 -14.91 8.96 19.19
N GLU A 104 -13.73 8.36 18.96
CA GLU A 104 -12.57 8.53 19.83
C GLU A 104 -12.09 9.99 19.87
N ASP A 105 -12.05 10.65 18.73
CA ASP A 105 -11.66 12.05 18.66
C ASP A 105 -12.68 12.93 19.39
N ASN A 106 -13.97 12.73 19.18
CA ASN A 106 -15.02 13.46 19.90
C ASN A 106 -14.93 13.27 21.43
N THR A 107 -14.69 12.05 21.90
CA THR A 107 -14.55 11.79 23.34
C THR A 107 -13.30 12.44 23.91
N ARG A 108 -12.17 12.44 23.18
CA ARG A 108 -10.96 13.18 23.55
C ARG A 108 -11.21 14.68 23.65
N PHE A 109 -11.88 15.29 22.67
CA PHE A 109 -12.21 16.72 22.70
C PHE A 109 -13.10 17.09 23.89
N LEU A 110 -14.07 16.25 24.23
CA LEU A 110 -14.94 16.48 25.39
C LEU A 110 -14.20 16.33 26.72
N SER A 111 -13.21 15.44 26.81
CA SER A 111 -12.42 15.24 28.04
C SER A 111 -11.42 16.36 28.37
N GLN A 112 -11.17 17.27 27.42
CA GLN A 112 -10.24 18.40 27.57
C GLN A 112 -10.94 19.71 27.99
N ASN A 113 -12.28 19.72 28.04
CA ASN A 113 -13.11 20.84 28.49
C ASN A 113 -13.73 20.53 29.86
#